data_AF-A0A7C8U5E2-F1
#
_entry.id   AF-A0A7C8U5E2-F1
#
_cell.length_a   1.000
_cell.length_b   1.000
_cell.length_c   1.000
_cell.angle_alpha   90.00
_cell.angle_beta   90.00
_cell.angle_gamma   90.00
#
_symmetry.space_group_name_H-M   'P 1'
#
loop_
_entity.id
_entity.type
_entity.pdbx_description
1 polymer ?
#
loop_
_entity_poly.entity_id
_entity_poly.type
_entity_poly.pdbx_seq_one_letter_code
_entity_poly.pdbx_strand_id
1 'polypeptide(L)'
;MYSTPSDQNDSLKTATITVRVIKSFPYRTCKNLVVRGLDLTAITIGEFKARAVNDVKTLPGWKPYQNVELDSMKLYTKAHGTKTQNLIINLDRPDWMFDDDSKTLAEVGCGKDM
;
A
#
# COMPACT_ATOMS: atom_id res chain seq x y z
N MET A 1 -33.34 -16.01 -23.78
CA MET A 1 -32.50 -16.12 -22.57
C MET A 1 -31.66 -14.85 -22.53
N TYR A 2 -32.03 -13.88 -21.70
CA TYR A 2 -31.28 -12.64 -21.56
C TYR A 2 -30.13 -12.90 -20.58
N SER A 3 -28.90 -12.72 -21.05
CA SER A 3 -27.72 -12.67 -20.19
C SER A 3 -27.88 -11.48 -19.25
N THR A 4 -27.90 -11.73 -17.95
CA THR A 4 -27.76 -10.69 -16.95
C THR A 4 -26.42 -9.97 -17.17
N PRO A 5 -26.38 -8.62 -17.29
CA PRO A 5 -25.13 -7.90 -17.35
C PRO A 5 -24.55 -7.83 -15.94
N SER A 6 -23.89 -8.91 -15.51
CA SER A 6 -23.35 -9.05 -14.15
C SER A 6 -21.92 -8.53 -13.99
N ASP A 7 -21.34 -7.79 -14.94
CA ASP A 7 -19.93 -7.41 -14.86
C ASP A 7 -19.66 -6.00 -15.40
N GLN A 8 -20.24 -4.98 -14.77
CA GLN A 8 -19.85 -3.57 -15.01
C GLN A 8 -19.40 -2.83 -13.74
N ASN A 9 -19.28 -3.53 -12.60
CA ASN A 9 -18.86 -2.92 -11.32
C ASN A 9 -17.52 -3.43 -10.78
N ASP A 10 -16.81 -4.28 -11.52
CA ASP A 10 -15.55 -4.90 -11.07
C ASP A 10 -14.32 -3.98 -11.21
N SER A 11 -14.42 -2.96 -12.09
CA SER A 11 -13.34 -1.99 -12.35
C SER A 11 -13.15 -0.95 -11.24
N LEU A 12 -14.07 -0.85 -10.28
CA LEU A 12 -13.99 0.11 -9.16
C LEU A 12 -13.36 -0.48 -7.89
N LYS A 13 -13.26 -1.82 -7.77
CA LYS A 13 -12.72 -2.49 -6.57
C LYS A 13 -11.23 -2.80 -6.67
N THR A 14 -10.78 -3.08 -7.89
CA THR A 14 -9.40 -3.48 -8.14
C THR A 14 -8.49 -2.27 -8.27
N ALA A 15 -7.42 -2.24 -7.49
CA ALA A 15 -6.45 -1.16 -7.48
C ALA A 15 -5.01 -1.65 -7.67
N THR A 16 -4.14 -0.70 -8.04
CA THR A 16 -2.69 -0.84 -8.00
C THR A 16 -2.14 0.14 -6.98
N ILE A 17 -1.44 -0.36 -5.96
CA ILE A 17 -0.80 0.46 -4.93
C ILE A 17 0.71 0.43 -5.12
N THR A 18 1.33 1.61 -5.06
CA THR A 18 2.78 1.73 -5.00
C THR A 18 3.21 1.87 -3.55
N VAL A 19 3.92 0.87 -3.04
CA VAL A 19 4.50 0.86 -1.70
C VAL A 19 5.93 1.34 -1.78
N ARG A 20 6.26 2.40 -1.05
CA ARG A 20 7.66 2.84 -0.90
C ARG A 20 8.30 2.05 0.24
N VAL A 21 9.17 1.12 -0.12
CA VAL A 21 9.93 0.31 0.85
C VAL A 21 11.18 1.10 1.25
N ILE A 22 11.26 1.45 2.53
CA ILE A 22 12.34 2.27 3.07
C ILE A 22 13.33 1.35 3.77
N LYS A 23 14.56 1.31 3.28
CA LYS A 23 15.67 0.56 3.90
C LYS A 23 16.38 1.37 4.97
N SER A 24 16.50 2.68 4.77
CA SER A 24 17.20 3.57 5.70
C SER A 24 16.63 4.97 5.63
N PHE A 25 16.14 5.48 6.76
CA PHE A 25 15.74 6.88 6.90
C PHE A 25 16.94 7.84 6.85
N PRO A 26 18.06 7.62 7.59
CA PRO A 26 19.21 8.51 7.54
C PRO A 26 19.79 8.67 6.12
N TYR A 27 19.91 7.57 5.39
CA TYR A 27 20.47 7.58 4.03
C TYR A 27 19.40 7.74 2.94
N ARG A 28 18.15 7.99 3.31
CA ARG A 28 17.03 8.18 2.37
C ARG A 28 16.93 7.08 1.31
N THR A 29 17.27 5.85 1.68
CA THR A 29 17.34 4.72 0.76
C THR A 29 15.97 4.04 0.69
N CYS A 30 15.28 4.20 -0.43
CA CYS A 30 13.97 3.57 -0.66
C CYS A 30 13.82 3.07 -2.09
N LYS A 31 12.93 2.08 -2.27
CA LYS A 31 12.55 1.53 -3.58
C LYS A 31 11.04 1.34 -3.64
N ASN A 32 10.44 1.60 -4.79
CA ASN A 32 9.00 1.41 -4.99
C ASN A 32 8.70 -0.04 -5.38
N LEU A 33 7.82 -0.69 -4.60
CA LEU A 33 7.14 -1.93 -4.93
C LEU A 33 5.76 -1.60 -5.52
N VAL A 34 5.44 -2.17 -6.67
CA VAL A 34 4.12 -1.98 -7.30
C VAL A 34 3.31 -3.25 -7.08
N VAL A 35 2.28 -3.15 -6.24
CA VAL A 35 1.38 -4.26 -5.92
C VAL A 35 0.09 -4.08 -6.73
N ARG A 36 -0.21 -5.04 -7.59
CA ARG A 36 -1.33 -5.00 -8.54
C ARG A 36 -2.42 -6.00 -8.16
N GLY A 37 -3.63 -5.76 -8.66
CA GLY A 37 -4.76 -6.69 -8.51
C GLY A 37 -5.24 -6.77 -7.06
N LEU A 38 -5.36 -5.62 -6.39
CA LEU A 38 -5.82 -5.54 -5.01
C LEU A 38 -7.31 -5.23 -4.98
N ASP A 39 -8.13 -6.10 -4.39
CA ASP A 39 -9.49 -5.73 -4.00
C ASP A 39 -9.41 -4.97 -2.67
N LEU A 40 -9.59 -3.65 -2.74
CA LEU A 40 -9.45 -2.77 -1.57
C LEU A 40 -10.51 -3.02 -0.49
N THR A 41 -11.64 -3.62 -0.86
CA THR A 41 -12.76 -3.88 0.06
C THR A 41 -12.66 -5.22 0.77
N ALA A 42 -11.80 -6.12 0.28
CA ALA A 42 -11.64 -7.46 0.82
C ALA A 42 -10.28 -7.66 1.49
N ILE A 43 -9.20 -7.11 0.92
CA ILE A 43 -7.86 -7.32 1.46
C ILE A 43 -7.66 -6.52 2.75
N THR A 44 -7.28 -7.22 3.81
CA THR A 44 -6.92 -6.61 5.08
C THR A 44 -5.54 -5.96 5.02
N ILE A 45 -5.27 -5.02 5.92
CA ILE A 45 -3.96 -4.41 6.10
C ILE A 45 -2.91 -5.48 6.41
N GLY A 46 -3.23 -6.45 7.28
CA GLY A 46 -2.32 -7.55 7.62
C GLY A 46 -1.91 -8.36 6.40
N GLU A 47 -2.88 -8.77 5.57
CA GLU A 47 -2.62 -9.50 4.32
C GLU A 47 -1.83 -8.67 3.32
N PHE A 48 -2.15 -7.37 3.20
CA PHE A 48 -1.44 -6.47 2.32
C PHE A 48 0.03 -6.29 2.73
N LYS A 49 0.30 -6.08 4.03
CA LYS A 49 1.66 -6.02 4.59
C LYS A 49 2.42 -7.32 4.33
N ALA A 50 1.80 -8.46 4.64
CA ALA A 50 2.42 -9.77 4.43
C ALA A 50 2.79 -10.01 2.96
N ARG A 51 1.89 -9.67 2.04
CA ARG A 51 2.15 -9.76 0.60
C ARG A 51 3.30 -8.84 0.16
N ALA A 52 3.31 -7.59 0.60
CA ALA A 52 4.38 -6.64 0.29
C ALA A 52 5.75 -7.13 0.81
N VAL A 53 5.81 -7.61 2.05
CA VAL A 53 7.03 -8.18 2.65
C VAL A 53 7.48 -9.44 1.90
N ASN A 54 6.55 -10.32 1.53
CA ASN A 54 6.86 -11.51 0.74
C ASN A 54 7.46 -11.14 -0.62
N ASP A 55 6.87 -10.18 -1.33
CA ASP A 55 7.38 -9.73 -2.63
C ASP A 55 8.81 -9.14 -2.49
N VAL A 56 9.07 -8.35 -1.45
CA VAL A 56 10.42 -7.83 -1.16
C VAL A 56 11.40 -8.97 -0.87
N LYS A 57 10.98 -10.02 -0.16
CA LYS A 57 11.86 -11.15 0.17
C LYS A 57 12.13 -12.08 -1.01
N THR A 58 11.20 -12.21 -1.94
CA THR A 58 11.25 -13.26 -2.98
C THR A 58 11.66 -12.75 -4.35
N LEU A 59 11.33 -11.50 -4.71
CA LEU A 59 11.57 -10.99 -6.06
C LEU A 59 13.07 -10.70 -6.31
N PRO A 60 13.65 -11.11 -7.45
CA PRO A 60 15.09 -10.98 -7.73
C PRO A 60 15.65 -9.56 -7.63
N GLY A 61 14.84 -8.54 -7.96
CA GLY A 61 15.24 -7.14 -7.90
C GLY A 61 15.38 -6.58 -6.49
N TRP A 62 15.07 -7.36 -5.45
CA TRP A 62 15.01 -6.89 -4.07
C TRP A 62 16.11 -7.41 -3.17
N LYS A 63 17.14 -8.08 -3.71
CA LYS A 63 18.33 -8.56 -2.96
C LYS A 63 18.85 -7.56 -1.89
N PRO A 64 18.99 -6.25 -2.16
CA PRO A 64 19.47 -5.30 -1.13
C PRO A 64 18.53 -5.07 0.05
N TYR A 65 17.28 -5.52 -0.04
CA TYR A 65 16.19 -5.33 0.91
C TYR A 65 15.74 -6.62 1.60
N GLN A 66 16.17 -7.80 1.13
CA GLN A 66 15.68 -9.10 1.65
C GLN A 66 15.95 -9.31 3.14
N ASN A 67 17.04 -8.73 3.66
CA ASN A 67 17.44 -8.80 5.07
C ASN A 67 17.00 -7.56 5.87
N VAL A 68 16.20 -6.68 5.28
CA VAL A 68 15.67 -5.51 5.99
C VAL A 68 14.45 -5.95 6.78
N GLU A 69 14.45 -5.63 8.07
CA GLU A 69 13.26 -5.77 8.91
C GLU A 69 12.26 -4.66 8.55
N LEU A 70 11.07 -5.06 8.15
CA LEU A 70 9.96 -4.17 7.79
C LEU A 70 8.83 -4.44 8.79
N ASP A 71 8.66 -3.53 9.74
CA ASP A 71 7.75 -3.67 10.88
C ASP A 71 6.52 -2.75 10.78
N SER A 72 6.63 -1.67 10.01
CA SER A 72 5.69 -0.56 9.99
C SER A 72 5.23 -0.22 8.58
N MET A 73 3.97 0.25 8.46
CA MET A 73 3.42 0.78 7.21
C MET A 73 2.59 2.03 7.49
N LYS A 74 2.71 3.01 6.58
CA LYS A 74 2.08 4.32 6.71
C LYS A 74 1.56 4.81 5.38
N LEU A 75 0.40 5.46 5.39
CA LEU A 75 -0.07 6.21 4.23
C LEU A 75 0.83 7.44 3.99
N TYR A 76 1.37 7.58 2.78
CA TYR A 76 2.32 8.67 2.46
C TYR A 76 1.60 9.99 2.10
N THR A 77 0.53 9.93 1.30
CA THR A 77 -0.18 11.10 0.81
C THR A 77 -1.66 10.76 0.59
N LYS A 78 -2.55 11.70 0.92
CA LYS A 78 -3.94 11.72 0.44
C LYS A 78 -4.07 12.74 -0.69
N ALA A 79 -4.97 12.49 -1.65
CA ALA A 79 -5.29 13.48 -2.67
C ALA A 79 -5.77 14.78 -2.01
N HIS A 80 -5.42 15.93 -2.60
CA HIS A 80 -5.77 17.26 -2.09
C HIS A 80 -5.19 17.64 -0.71
N GLY A 81 -4.29 16.82 -0.14
CA GLY A 81 -3.51 17.19 1.05
C GLY A 81 -2.27 18.00 0.72
N THR A 82 -1.74 18.73 1.72
CA THR A 82 -0.44 19.42 1.61
C THR A 82 0.67 18.41 1.31
N LYS A 83 1.44 18.64 0.24
CA LYS A 83 2.62 17.82 -0.05
C LYS A 83 3.64 17.98 1.06
N THR A 84 4.06 16.87 1.66
CA THR A 84 5.17 16.86 2.60
C THR A 84 6.46 17.27 1.89
N GLN A 85 7.30 18.08 2.54
CA GLN A 85 8.65 18.41 2.05
C GLN A 85 9.60 17.21 2.13
N ASN A 86 9.26 16.18 2.92
CA ASN A 86 10.10 15.01 3.08
C ASN A 86 9.86 13.98 1.96
N LEU A 87 10.90 13.81 1.14
CA LEU A 87 10.87 12.92 -0.02
C LEU A 87 10.77 11.44 0.31
N ILE A 88 10.90 11.04 1.58
CA ILE A 88 10.91 9.64 2.00
C ILE A 88 9.59 9.22 2.64
N ILE A 89 9.15 9.95 3.66
CA ILE A 89 7.91 9.70 4.41
C ILE A 89 7.33 11.02 4.92
N ASN A 90 6.02 11.12 5.16
CA ASN A 90 5.47 12.24 5.92
C ASN A 90 5.77 12.04 7.43
N LEU A 91 6.07 13.12 8.14
CA LEU A 91 6.36 13.11 9.59
C LEU A 91 5.29 13.84 10.41
N ASP A 92 4.40 14.56 9.72
CA ASP A 92 3.38 15.47 10.26
C ASP A 92 1.98 14.82 10.39
N ARG A 93 1.89 13.51 10.12
CA ARG A 93 0.65 12.72 10.19
C ARG A 93 0.87 11.38 10.89
N PRO A 94 1.18 11.35 12.20
CA PRO A 94 1.36 10.08 12.92
C PRO A 94 0.08 9.22 12.91
N ASP A 95 -1.09 9.85 12.79
CA ASP A 95 -2.42 9.23 12.67
C ASP A 95 -2.63 8.42 11.38
N TRP A 96 -1.70 8.48 10.42
CA TRP A 96 -1.77 7.74 9.15
C TRP A 96 -1.02 6.41 9.16
N MET A 97 -0.63 5.95 10.35
CA MET A 97 -0.06 4.62 10.56
C MET A 97 -1.15 3.55 10.40
N PHE A 98 -0.78 2.43 9.79
CA PHE A 98 -1.66 1.28 9.67
C PHE A 98 -1.47 0.36 10.87
N ASP A 99 -2.08 0.72 12.00
CA ASP A 99 -1.90 0.02 13.28
C ASP A 99 -2.91 -1.12 13.51
N ASP A 100 -4.04 -1.12 12.79
CA ASP A 100 -5.09 -2.13 12.89
C ASP A 100 -5.07 -3.04 11.65
N ASP A 101 -4.44 -4.20 11.80
CA ASP A 101 -4.28 -5.17 10.71
C ASP A 101 -5.59 -5.82 10.26
N SER A 102 -6.67 -5.71 11.04
CA SER A 102 -7.98 -6.29 10.72
C SER A 102 -8.78 -5.46 9.71
N LYS A 103 -8.47 -4.16 9.60
CA LYS A 103 -9.15 -3.27 8.66
C LYS A 103 -8.74 -3.55 7.22
N THR A 104 -9.66 -3.33 6.31
CA THR A 104 -9.43 -3.34 4.88
C THR A 104 -8.72 -2.08 4.42
N LEU A 105 -8.09 -2.14 3.24
CA LEU A 105 -7.45 -0.96 2.65
C LEU A 105 -8.46 0.18 2.38
N ALA A 106 -9.70 -0.15 2.02
CA ALA A 106 -10.77 0.82 1.83
C ALA A 106 -11.11 1.56 3.14
N GLU A 107 -11.21 0.85 4.26
CA GLU A 107 -11.55 1.44 5.57
C GLU A 107 -10.50 2.43 6.09
N VAL A 108 -9.25 2.31 5.64
CA VAL A 108 -8.16 3.25 5.96
C VAL A 108 -7.95 4.34 4.91
N GLY A 109 -8.89 4.48 3.98
CA GLY A 109 -8.92 5.55 2.99
C GLY A 109 -8.00 5.33 1.79
N CYS A 110 -7.68 4.07 1.46
CA CYS A 110 -7.11 3.73 0.16
C CYS A 110 -8.23 3.50 -0.84
N GLY A 111 -8.18 4.19 -1.99
CA GLY A 111 -9.22 4.11 -3.03
C GLY A 111 -9.87 5.46 -3.28
N LYS A 112 -10.91 5.48 -4.11
CA LYS A 112 -11.71 6.68 -4.35
C LYS A 112 -12.77 6.75 -3.25
N ASP A 113 -12.88 7.90 -2.59
CA ASP A 113 -14.02 8.18 -1.72
C ASP A 113 -15.31 7.95 -2.54
N MET A 114 -16.18 7.06 -2.07
CA MET A 114 -17.53 6.88 -2.65
C MET A 114 -18.40 8.08 -2.33
#